data_AF-A0ABD1RWA0-F1
#
_entry.id   AF-A0ABD1RWA0-F1
#
_cell.length_a   1.000
_cell.length_b   1.000
_cell.length_c   1.000
_cell.angle_alpha   90.00
_cell.angle_beta   90.00
_cell.angle_gamma   90.00
#
_symmetry.space_group_name_H-M   'P 1'
#
loop_
_entity.id
_entity.type
_entity.pdbx_description
1 polymer ?
#
loop_
_entity_poly.entity_id
_entity_poly.type
_entity_poly.pdbx_seq_one_letter_code
_entity_poly.pdbx_strand_id
1 'polypeptide(L)'
;MNKLGGSSVNKMDRKTIERNRRILMKDLCFKLTSLIPPQHSKPAKELLSQLDQLDQAANYIKQLGERIGELKRRKRLLALRTADETNNSINNSVIGLKLPILKFTDLGCSFEVVLISGHKKKFVLYQVISILEDGGAEVVTVSLSNIDDNVFLTLHAKVKVCRVGVDTSGIFQRLQALIS
;
A
#
# COMPACT_ATOMS: atom_id res chain seq x y z
N MET A 1 59.52 35.80 -10.09
CA MET A 1 58.04 35.87 -10.16
C MET A 1 57.58 34.88 -11.21
N ASN A 2 56.60 33.98 -11.10
CA ASN A 2 55.80 33.39 -10.03
C ASN A 2 55.36 32.02 -10.63
N LYS A 3 55.52 30.90 -9.90
CA LYS A 3 54.94 29.60 -10.27
C LYS A 3 53.50 29.59 -9.78
N LEU A 4 52.53 29.65 -10.70
CA LEU A 4 51.11 29.56 -10.37
C LEU A 4 50.75 28.11 -10.02
N GLY A 5 50.30 27.94 -8.77
CA GLY A 5 49.93 26.67 -8.18
C GLY A 5 48.71 26.05 -8.86
N GLY A 6 48.83 24.75 -9.14
CA GLY A 6 47.70 23.91 -9.52
C GLY A 6 46.73 23.79 -8.35
N SER A 7 45.51 24.25 -8.57
CA SER A 7 44.35 24.02 -7.70
C SER A 7 44.11 22.50 -7.57
N SER A 8 44.53 21.90 -6.45
CA SER A 8 44.10 20.55 -6.09
C SER A 8 42.62 20.62 -5.70
N VAL A 9 41.75 20.34 -6.67
CA VAL A 9 40.36 19.95 -6.39
C VAL A 9 40.43 18.85 -5.33
N ASN A 10 39.79 19.09 -4.17
CA ASN A 10 39.69 18.17 -3.03
C ASN A 10 38.98 16.87 -3.42
N LYS A 11 39.65 16.04 -4.22
CA LYS A 11 39.25 14.66 -4.48
C LYS A 11 39.67 13.88 -3.26
N MET A 12 38.71 13.21 -2.61
CA MET A 12 39.02 12.32 -1.48
C MET A 12 40.16 11.39 -1.86
N ASP A 13 41.13 11.21 -0.95
CA ASP A 13 42.23 10.29 -1.17
C ASP A 13 41.69 8.89 -1.51
N ARG A 14 42.41 8.18 -2.37
CA ARG A 14 42.05 6.83 -2.84
C ARG A 14 41.82 5.88 -1.66
N LYS A 15 42.57 6.04 -0.57
CA LYS A 15 42.39 5.25 0.66
C LYS A 15 41.02 5.50 1.31
N THR A 16 40.57 6.75 1.34
CA THR A 16 39.27 7.15 1.90
C THR A 16 38.11 6.62 1.07
N ILE A 17 38.21 6.73 -0.26
CA ILE A 17 37.21 6.18 -1.19
C ILE A 17 37.02 4.68 -0.96
N GLU A 18 38.13 3.93 -0.94
CA GLU A 18 38.08 2.48 -0.76
C GLU A 18 37.64 2.08 0.65
N ARG A 19 37.97 2.87 1.69
CA ARG A 19 37.44 2.67 3.05
C ARG A 19 35.93 2.82 3.09
N ASN A 20 35.40 3.90 2.51
CA ASN A 20 33.96 4.15 2.45
C ASN A 20 33.23 3.03 1.69
N ARG A 21 33.82 2.56 0.58
CA ARG A 21 33.28 1.42 -0.18
C ARG A 21 33.13 0.16 0.67
N ARG A 22 34.14 -0.17 1.49
CA ARG A 22 34.10 -1.35 2.39
C ARG A 22 33.09 -1.20 3.52
N ILE A 23 32.98 -0.02 4.11
CA ILE A 23 32.00 0.26 5.16
C ILE A 23 30.59 0.08 4.60
N LEU A 24 30.30 0.70 3.46
CA LEU A 24 29.00 0.56 2.80
C LEU A 24 28.65 -0.91 2.50
N MET A 25 29.61 -1.68 1.98
CA MET A 25 29.39 -3.11 1.70
C MET A 25 29.06 -3.89 2.98
N LYS A 26 29.80 -3.63 4.07
CA LYS A 26 29.55 -4.27 5.37
C LYS A 26 28.15 -3.94 5.90
N ASP A 27 27.76 -2.67 5.83
CA ASP A 27 26.45 -2.20 6.31
C ASP A 27 25.31 -2.82 5.51
N LEU A 28 25.46 -2.92 4.19
CA LEU A 28 24.47 -3.57 3.32
C LEU A 28 24.32 -5.07 3.63
N CYS A 29 25.43 -5.79 3.81
CA CYS A 29 25.39 -7.19 4.20
C CYS A 29 24.73 -7.38 5.57
N PHE A 30 25.02 -6.51 6.54
CA PHE A 30 24.38 -6.54 7.85
C PHE A 30 22.87 -6.26 7.77
N LYS A 31 22.46 -5.29 6.94
CA LYS A 31 21.04 -5.01 6.72
C LYS A 31 20.33 -6.21 6.08
N LEU A 32 20.96 -6.86 5.10
CA LEU A 32 20.39 -8.04 4.45
C LEU A 32 20.17 -9.18 5.44
N THR A 33 21.16 -9.50 6.28
CA THR A 33 21.02 -10.57 7.27
C THR A 33 19.97 -10.26 8.33
N SER A 34 19.80 -8.99 8.71
CA SER A 34 18.77 -8.57 9.66
C SER A 34 17.34 -8.77 9.17
N LEU A 35 17.13 -8.85 7.84
CA LEU A 35 15.80 -9.05 7.24
C LEU A 35 15.41 -10.53 7.15
N ILE A 36 16.35 -11.45 7.38
CA ILE A 36 16.10 -12.89 7.33
C ILE A 36 15.62 -13.34 8.72
N PRO A 37 14.44 -13.96 8.84
CA PRO A 37 13.96 -14.44 10.12
C PRO A 37 14.92 -15.45 10.76
N PRO A 38 15.03 -15.51 12.10
CA PRO A 38 15.92 -16.43 12.80
C PRO A 38 15.68 -17.91 12.46
N GLN A 39 14.45 -18.24 12.04
CA GLN A 39 14.03 -19.59 11.63
C GLN A 39 14.61 -20.02 10.27
N HIS A 40 15.01 -19.06 9.44
CA HIS A 40 15.61 -19.29 8.13
C HIS A 40 17.11 -18.98 8.09
N SER A 41 17.67 -18.42 9.18
CA SER A 41 19.11 -18.28 9.37
C SER A 41 19.69 -19.54 10.03
N LYS A 42 20.84 -20.02 9.55
CA LYS A 42 21.59 -21.06 10.28
C LYS A 42 21.99 -20.54 11.67
N PRO A 43 22.04 -21.38 12.72
CA PRO A 43 22.35 -20.94 14.06
C PRO A 43 23.71 -20.22 14.10
N ALA A 44 23.74 -19.07 14.78
CA ALA A 44 24.88 -18.15 14.92
C ALA A 44 26.16 -18.75 15.54
N LYS A 45 26.22 -20.07 15.77
CA LYS A 45 27.39 -20.79 16.26
C LYS A 45 28.44 -21.06 15.17
N GLU A 46 28.06 -21.00 13.89
CA GLU A 46 29.02 -20.98 12.78
C GLU A 46 29.31 -19.53 12.40
N LEU A 47 30.59 -19.14 12.38
CA LEU A 47 31.07 -17.93 11.74
C LEU A 47 30.75 -18.03 10.23
N LEU A 48 29.52 -17.71 9.86
CA LEU A 48 29.07 -17.76 8.48
C LEU A 48 29.88 -16.76 7.66
N SER A 49 30.47 -17.25 6.57
CA SER A 49 31.14 -16.39 5.60
C SER A 49 30.14 -15.38 5.05
N GLN A 50 30.62 -14.20 4.65
CA GLN A 50 29.80 -13.21 3.97
C GLN A 50 29.10 -13.81 2.74
N LEU A 51 29.72 -14.81 2.09
CA LEU A 51 29.13 -15.56 0.99
C LEU A 51 27.94 -16.43 1.44
N ASP A 52 28.08 -17.17 2.55
CA ASP A 52 27.00 -18.02 3.07
C ASP A 52 25.77 -17.19 3.49
N GLN A 53 26.00 -15.98 3.98
CA GLN A 53 24.93 -15.03 4.32
C GLN A 53 24.16 -14.58 3.08
N LEU A 54 24.86 -14.34 1.97
CA LEU A 54 24.24 -14.00 0.69
C LEU A 54 23.45 -15.18 0.12
N ASP A 55 23.98 -16.39 0.19
CA ASP A 55 23.29 -17.60 -0.27
C ASP A 55 22.04 -17.89 0.56
N GLN A 56 22.08 -17.66 1.88
CA GLN A 56 20.89 -17.75 2.74
C GLN A 56 19.83 -16.72 2.35
N ALA A 57 20.23 -15.48 2.07
CA ALA A 57 19.32 -14.44 1.60
C ALA A 57 18.67 -14.82 0.27
N ALA A 58 19.45 -15.34 -0.69
CA ALA A 58 18.96 -15.78 -1.98
C ALA A 58 17.94 -16.93 -1.84
N ASN A 59 18.25 -17.92 -1.00
CA ASN A 59 17.34 -19.02 -0.71
C ASN A 59 16.05 -18.55 -0.05
N TYR A 60 16.13 -17.59 0.88
CA TYR A 60 14.96 -17.04 1.55
C TYR A 60 14.04 -16.27 0.57
N ILE A 61 14.63 -15.47 -0.34
CA ILE A 61 13.87 -14.79 -1.40
C ILE A 61 13.13 -15.82 -2.28
N LYS A 62 13.80 -16.92 -2.66
CA LYS A 62 13.18 -17.99 -3.44
C LYS A 62 11.99 -18.62 -2.71
N GLN A 63 12.15 -18.96 -1.43
CA GLN A 63 11.09 -19.52 -0.59
C GLN A 63 9.88 -18.57 -0.45
N LEU A 64 10.13 -17.27 -0.28
CA LEU A 64 9.06 -16.26 -0.26
C LEU A 64 8.31 -16.20 -1.59
N GLY A 65 9.03 -16.27 -2.72
CA GLY A 65 8.42 -16.33 -4.05
C GLY A 65 7.48 -17.52 -4.22
N GLU A 66 7.93 -18.72 -3.82
CA GLU A 66 7.13 -19.94 -3.84
C GLU A 66 5.88 -19.83 -2.94
N ARG A 67 6.05 -19.30 -1.72
CA ARG A 67 4.96 -19.07 -0.76
C ARG A 67 3.92 -18.08 -1.29
N ILE A 68 4.35 -16.99 -1.93
CA ILE A 68 3.42 -16.03 -2.56
C ILE A 68 2.63 -16.71 -3.66
N GLY A 69 3.28 -17.52 -4.50
CA GLY A 69 2.61 -18.30 -5.56
C GLY A 69 1.57 -19.27 -4.99
N GLU A 70 1.91 -19.97 -3.92
CA GLU A 70 1.00 -20.86 -3.23
C GLU A 70 -0.20 -20.12 -2.62
N LEU A 71 0.04 -19.04 -1.89
CA LEU A 71 -1.03 -18.23 -1.30
C LEU A 71 -1.97 -17.65 -2.36
N LYS A 72 -1.44 -17.18 -3.49
CA LYS A 72 -2.26 -16.73 -4.63
C LYS A 72 -3.11 -17.87 -5.23
N ARG A 73 -2.57 -19.09 -5.32
CA ARG A 73 -3.34 -20.27 -5.79
C ARG A 73 -4.43 -20.65 -4.79
N ARG A 74 -4.11 -20.70 -3.50
CA ARG A 74 -5.08 -20.98 -2.42
C ARG A 74 -6.20 -19.94 -2.41
N LYS A 75 -5.87 -18.64 -2.53
CA LYS A 75 -6.85 -17.55 -2.65
C LYS A 75 -7.81 -17.77 -3.82
N ARG A 76 -7.31 -18.16 -5.00
CA ARG A 76 -8.14 -18.47 -6.17
C ARG A 76 -9.03 -19.70 -5.98
N LEU A 77 -8.51 -20.78 -5.38
CA LEU A 77 -9.29 -21.98 -5.12
C LEU A 77 -10.43 -21.73 -4.14
N LEU A 78 -10.18 -20.95 -3.09
CA LEU A 78 -11.21 -20.55 -2.14
C LEU A 78 -12.29 -19.69 -2.81
N ALA A 79 -11.90 -18.75 -3.69
CA ALA A 79 -12.84 -17.95 -4.46
C ALA A 79 -13.72 -18.80 -5.41
N LEU A 80 -13.20 -19.92 -5.93
CA LEU A 80 -13.97 -20.83 -6.79
C LEU A 80 -14.93 -21.71 -5.98
N ARG A 81 -14.50 -22.22 -4.82
CA ARG A 81 -15.37 -23.02 -3.93
C ARG A 81 -16.57 -22.25 -3.41
N THR A 82 -16.43 -20.94 -3.18
CA THR A 82 -17.56 -20.08 -2.80
C THR A 82 -18.55 -19.82 -3.93
N ALA A 83 -18.17 -20.11 -5.19
CA ALA A 83 -19.08 -19.96 -6.34
C ALA A 83 -20.02 -21.15 -6.52
N ASP A 84 -19.63 -22.37 -6.11
CA ASP A 84 -20.45 -23.58 -6.27
C ASP A 84 -21.61 -23.68 -5.25
N GLU A 85 -21.49 -23.02 -4.09
CA GLU A 85 -22.54 -23.05 -3.05
C GLU A 85 -23.60 -21.96 -3.18
N THR A 86 -23.43 -20.98 -4.07
CA THR A 86 -24.41 -19.90 -4.27
C THR A 86 -24.60 -19.59 -5.76
N ASN A 87 -25.49 -20.35 -6.39
CA ASN A 87 -26.25 -19.89 -7.55
C ASN A 87 -27.17 -18.74 -7.12
N ASN A 88 -26.58 -17.58 -6.79
CA ASN A 88 -27.15 -16.24 -6.89
C ASN A 88 -26.24 -15.23 -6.15
N SER A 89 -25.91 -14.15 -6.87
CA SER A 89 -25.27 -12.92 -6.37
C SER A 89 -23.73 -12.88 -6.39
N ILE A 90 -23.22 -12.65 -7.60
CA ILE A 90 -22.23 -11.61 -7.91
C ILE A 90 -21.03 -11.55 -6.96
N ASN A 91 -20.06 -12.38 -7.32
CA ASN A 91 -18.64 -12.35 -6.99
C ASN A 91 -18.14 -10.90 -6.90
N ASN A 92 -17.89 -10.45 -5.69
CA ASN A 92 -17.17 -9.23 -5.36
C ASN A 92 -16.93 -9.27 -3.85
N SER A 93 -15.88 -9.97 -3.42
CA SER A 93 -15.56 -10.08 -2.01
C SER A 93 -14.08 -10.37 -1.81
N VAL A 94 -13.36 -9.41 -1.23
CA VAL A 94 -12.02 -9.64 -0.65
C VAL A 94 -12.12 -10.00 0.85
N ILE A 95 -13.31 -9.93 1.48
CA ILE A 95 -13.47 -10.04 2.95
C ILE A 95 -14.81 -10.71 3.39
N GLY A 96 -15.45 -11.55 2.58
CA GLY A 96 -16.80 -12.08 2.89
C GLY A 96 -17.92 -11.02 2.94
N LEU A 97 -17.63 -9.76 2.60
CA LEU A 97 -18.58 -8.65 2.62
C LEU A 97 -19.22 -8.46 1.24
N LYS A 98 -20.54 -8.20 1.24
CA LYS A 98 -21.30 -7.85 0.04
C LYS A 98 -20.90 -6.45 -0.42
N LEU A 99 -20.18 -6.35 -1.53
CA LEU A 99 -19.91 -5.07 -2.18
C LEU A 99 -21.18 -4.52 -2.87
N PRO A 100 -21.28 -3.19 -3.07
CA PRO A 100 -20.34 -2.15 -2.66
C PRO A 100 -20.46 -1.79 -1.17
N ILE A 101 -19.34 -1.46 -0.53
CA ILE A 101 -19.29 -1.02 0.87
C ILE A 101 -19.07 0.49 0.89
N LEU A 102 -19.94 1.20 1.60
CA LEU A 102 -19.79 2.61 1.91
C LEU A 102 -19.54 2.77 3.41
N LYS A 103 -18.45 3.43 3.76
CA LYS A 103 -18.15 3.85 5.12
C LYS A 103 -18.04 5.36 5.17
N PHE A 104 -18.71 5.95 6.15
CA PHE A 104 -18.66 7.37 6.42
C PHE A 104 -18.07 7.57 7.83
N THR A 105 -17.07 8.43 7.94
CA THR A 105 -16.41 8.76 9.21
C THR A 105 -16.51 10.25 9.44
N ASP A 106 -17.22 10.65 10.48
CA ASP A 106 -17.38 12.06 10.87
C ASP A 106 -16.20 12.50 11.76
N LEU A 107 -15.58 13.63 11.42
CA LEU A 107 -14.48 14.26 12.17
C LEU A 107 -14.86 15.72 12.56
N GLY A 108 -16.17 16.02 12.61
CA GLY A 108 -16.73 17.32 13.00
C GLY A 108 -16.75 18.33 11.86
N CYS A 109 -15.64 19.05 11.64
CA CYS A 109 -15.50 20.04 10.56
C CYS A 109 -15.06 19.44 9.23
N SER A 110 -14.72 18.17 9.23
CA SER A 110 -14.30 17.39 8.07
C SER A 110 -14.84 15.98 8.23
N PHE A 111 -14.90 15.24 7.14
CA PHE A 111 -15.34 13.86 7.17
C PHE A 111 -14.67 13.08 6.05
N GLU A 112 -14.59 11.77 6.26
CA GLU A 112 -13.98 10.82 5.33
C GLU A 112 -15.05 9.87 4.81
N VAL A 113 -15.10 9.74 3.48
CA VAL A 113 -15.97 8.80 2.78
C VAL A 113 -15.09 7.75 2.13
N VAL A 114 -15.25 6.50 2.53
CA VAL A 114 -14.59 5.35 1.93
C VAL A 114 -15.62 4.54 1.18
N LEU A 115 -15.41 4.39 -0.12
CA LEU A 115 -16.25 3.63 -1.03
C LEU A 115 -15.43 2.51 -1.67
N ILE A 116 -15.87 1.28 -1.46
CA ILE A 116 -15.25 0.08 -2.02
C ILE A 116 -16.26 -0.52 -2.97
N SER A 117 -15.92 -0.58 -4.26
CA SER A 117 -16.69 -1.33 -5.26
C SER A 117 -15.78 -2.32 -5.96
N GLY A 118 -16.36 -3.41 -6.46
CA GLY A 118 -15.64 -4.29 -7.37
C GLY A 118 -15.90 -3.92 -8.83
N HIS A 119 -15.18 -4.56 -9.74
CA HIS A 119 -15.13 -4.24 -11.18
C HIS A 119 -16.47 -4.17 -11.93
N LYS A 120 -17.57 -4.72 -11.36
CA LYS A 120 -18.88 -4.79 -12.01
C LYS A 120 -19.79 -3.58 -11.77
N LYS A 121 -19.64 -2.83 -10.68
CA LYS A 121 -20.43 -1.61 -10.39
C LYS A 121 -19.52 -0.38 -10.52
N LYS A 122 -19.67 0.36 -11.61
CA LYS A 122 -18.97 1.61 -11.86
C LYS A 122 -19.81 2.76 -11.30
N PHE A 123 -19.43 3.33 -10.17
CA PHE A 123 -19.92 4.65 -9.78
C PHE A 123 -19.00 5.71 -10.42
N VAL A 124 -19.56 6.83 -10.85
CA VAL A 124 -18.77 7.89 -11.47
C VAL A 124 -18.29 8.83 -10.37
N LEU A 125 -16.97 9.05 -10.26
CA LEU A 125 -16.36 9.89 -9.22
C LEU A 125 -17.02 11.28 -9.13
N TYR A 126 -17.38 11.87 -10.27
CA TYR A 126 -18.05 13.17 -10.30
C TYR A 126 -19.38 13.14 -9.53
N GLN A 127 -20.18 12.08 -9.62
CA GLN A 127 -21.47 12.00 -8.92
C GLN A 127 -21.28 11.96 -7.40
N VAL A 128 -20.23 11.27 -6.95
CA VAL A 128 -19.85 11.23 -5.53
C VAL A 128 -19.45 12.64 -5.05
N ILE A 129 -18.61 13.33 -5.82
CA ILE A 129 -18.17 14.70 -5.52
C ILE A 129 -19.37 15.68 -5.54
N SER A 130 -20.28 15.58 -6.51
CA SER A 130 -21.46 16.44 -6.57
C SER A 130 -22.36 16.26 -5.36
N ILE A 131 -22.60 15.03 -4.89
CA ILE A 131 -23.38 14.78 -3.66
C ILE A 131 -22.71 15.42 -2.44
N LEU A 132 -21.38 15.40 -2.38
CA LEU A 132 -20.60 16.03 -1.31
C LEU A 132 -20.71 17.57 -1.37
N GLU A 133 -20.61 18.15 -2.56
CA GLU A 133 -20.68 19.59 -2.78
C GLU A 133 -22.07 20.17 -2.56
N ASP A 134 -23.12 19.49 -3.04
CA ASP A 134 -24.52 19.83 -2.79
C ASP A 134 -24.85 19.79 -1.29
N GLY A 135 -24.17 18.91 -0.55
CA GLY A 135 -24.24 18.79 0.90
C GLY A 135 -23.49 19.90 1.66
N GLY A 136 -22.87 20.85 0.97
CA GLY A 136 -22.16 21.97 1.60
C GLY A 136 -20.71 21.64 2.03
N ALA A 137 -20.17 20.52 1.56
CA ALA A 137 -18.77 20.16 1.77
C ALA A 137 -17.91 20.51 0.55
N GLU A 138 -16.61 20.64 0.78
CA GLU A 138 -15.58 20.80 -0.23
C GLU A 138 -14.65 19.60 -0.16
N VAL A 139 -14.46 18.92 -1.30
CA VAL A 139 -13.57 17.76 -1.36
C VAL A 139 -12.13 18.24 -1.43
N VAL A 140 -11.34 17.90 -0.40
CA VAL A 140 -9.94 18.34 -0.28
C VAL A 140 -9.00 17.32 -0.92
N THR A 141 -9.25 16.03 -0.67
CA THR A 141 -8.37 14.95 -1.13
C THR A 141 -9.19 13.80 -1.67
N VAL A 142 -8.73 13.24 -2.79
CA VAL A 142 -9.29 12.02 -3.37
C VAL A 142 -8.16 11.02 -3.60
N SER A 143 -8.31 9.83 -3.03
CA SER A 143 -7.38 8.72 -3.18
C SER A 143 -8.10 7.55 -3.86
N LEU A 144 -7.62 7.17 -5.04
CA LEU A 144 -8.13 6.03 -5.79
C LEU A 144 -7.03 4.97 -5.89
N SER A 145 -7.35 3.75 -5.46
CA SER A 145 -6.45 2.61 -5.62
C SER A 145 -7.19 1.38 -6.10
N ASN A 146 -6.57 0.64 -7.02
CA ASN A 146 -7.10 -0.61 -7.53
C ASN A 146 -6.29 -1.75 -6.93
N ILE A 147 -6.94 -2.64 -6.20
CA ILE A 147 -6.32 -3.83 -5.60
C ILE A 147 -7.14 -5.04 -6.04
N ASP A 148 -6.50 -5.93 -6.79
CA ASP A 148 -7.13 -7.06 -7.48
C ASP A 148 -8.29 -6.60 -8.38
N ASP A 149 -9.51 -7.08 -8.13
CA ASP A 149 -10.74 -6.75 -8.86
C ASP A 149 -11.57 -5.65 -8.15
N ASN A 150 -10.98 -4.93 -7.20
CA ASN A 150 -11.66 -3.91 -6.42
C ASN A 150 -11.05 -2.52 -6.58
N VAL A 151 -11.95 -1.55 -6.65
CA VAL A 151 -11.68 -0.13 -6.70
C VAL A 151 -11.97 0.43 -5.31
N PHE A 152 -10.94 0.97 -4.67
CA PHE A 152 -11.01 1.66 -3.40
C PHE A 152 -10.95 3.16 -3.67
N LEU A 153 -12.00 3.87 -3.29
CA LEU A 153 -12.09 5.31 -3.35
C LEU A 153 -12.20 5.86 -1.93
N THR A 154 -11.24 6.66 -1.52
CA THR A 154 -11.29 7.42 -0.26
C THR A 154 -11.35 8.89 -0.59
N LEU A 155 -12.37 9.59 -0.09
CA LEU A 155 -12.51 11.04 -0.21
C LEU A 155 -12.42 11.65 1.19
N HIS A 156 -11.63 12.71 1.31
CA HIS A 156 -11.64 13.59 2.47
C HIS A 156 -12.30 14.89 2.06
N ALA A 157 -13.37 15.23 2.76
CA ALA A 157 -14.11 16.46 2.53
C ALA A 157 -14.12 17.32 3.80
N LYS A 158 -14.16 18.64 3.61
CA LYS A 158 -14.23 19.64 4.67
C LYS A 158 -15.54 20.41 4.54
N VAL A 159 -16.19 20.68 5.66
CA VAL A 159 -17.39 21.50 5.68
C VAL A 159 -17.03 22.95 5.34
N LYS A 160 -17.71 23.56 4.35
CA LYS A 160 -17.47 24.95 3.95
C LYS A 160 -17.75 25.93 5.09
N VAL A 161 -18.80 25.67 5.86
CA VAL A 161 -19.19 26.48 7.03
C VAL A 161 -19.48 25.58 8.23
N CYS A 162 -18.47 25.33 9.08
CA CYS A 162 -18.62 24.42 10.23
C CYS A 162 -19.78 24.80 11.19
N ARG A 163 -20.13 26.08 11.28
CA ARG A 163 -21.21 26.57 12.17
C ARG A 163 -22.60 26.11 11.74
N VAL A 164 -22.81 25.87 10.45
CA VAL A 164 -24.10 25.41 9.89
C VAL A 164 -24.20 23.88 9.93
N GLY A 165 -23.06 23.20 10.05
CA GLY A 165 -22.99 21.74 9.96
C GLY A 165 -23.20 21.25 8.53
N VAL A 166 -23.15 19.93 8.37
CA VAL A 166 -23.47 19.23 7.13
C VAL A 166 -24.42 18.09 7.47
N ASP A 167 -25.44 17.87 6.63
CA ASP A 167 -26.31 16.71 6.76
C ASP A 167 -25.58 15.45 6.30
N THR A 168 -24.72 14.94 7.17
CA THR A 168 -23.93 13.73 6.96
C THR A 168 -24.82 12.50 6.71
N SER A 169 -26.01 12.48 7.33
CA SER A 169 -26.99 11.41 7.16
C SER A 169 -27.65 11.42 5.78
N GLY A 170 -28.03 12.60 5.28
CA GLY A 170 -28.60 12.77 3.94
C GLY A 170 -27.57 12.50 2.84
N ILE A 171 -26.32 12.93 3.03
CA ILE A 171 -25.20 12.60 2.13
C ILE A 171 -25.01 11.08 2.09
N PHE A 172 -24.98 10.42 3.26
CA PHE A 172 -24.82 8.97 3.33
C PHE A 172 -25.95 8.22 2.60
N GLN A 173 -27.21 8.63 2.78
CA GLN A 173 -28.35 8.02 2.08
C GLN A 173 -28.28 8.20 0.56
N ARG A 174 -27.90 9.39 0.07
CA ARG A 174 -27.74 9.66 -1.36
C ARG A 174 -26.60 8.86 -1.97
N LEU A 175 -25.48 8.75 -1.25
CA LEU A 175 -24.36 7.90 -1.64
C LEU A 175 -24.76 6.42 -1.62
N GLN A 176 -25.56 5.99 -0.64
CA GLN A 176 -26.09 4.63 -0.58
C GLN A 176 -27.01 4.33 -1.77
N ALA A 177 -27.88 5.27 -2.16
CA ALA A 177 -28.74 5.13 -3.34
C ALA A 177 -27.94 5.05 -4.65
N LEU A 178 -26.80 5.77 -4.74
CA LEU A 178 -25.92 5.72 -5.91
C LEU A 178 -25.25 4.35 -6.09
N ILE A 179 -25.00 3.65 -5.00
CA ILE A 179 -24.28 2.36 -5.01
C ILE A 179 -25.22 1.15 -4.89
N SER A 180 -26.51 1.37 -4.59
CA SER A 180 -27.50 0.31 -4.38
C SER A 180 -27.78 -0.52 -5.64
#